data_AF-A0A7Z0TU47-F1
#
_entry.id   AF-A0A7Z0TU47-F1
#
_cell.length_a   1.000
_cell.length_b   1.000
_cell.length_c   1.000
_cell.angle_alpha   90.00
_cell.angle_beta   90.00
_cell.angle_gamma   90.00
#
_symmetry.space_group_name_H-M   'P 1'
#
loop_
_entity.id
_entity.type
_entity.pdbx_description
1 polymer ?
#
loop_
_entity_poly.entity_id
_entity_poly.type
_entity_poly.pdbx_seq_one_letter_code
_entity_poly.pdbx_strand_id
1 'polypeptide(L)'
;MTRSTCLRTCALALSILVASAGAFASGPSEADRAAILSMQGEYAVRFLFDETVALAPGYTRRDPKRSGGDEVVIVVEDTSSRIVLQHLLLDVKSGHVTKHWRQDWEYEAAQRWEFVADQTWRLRPVPAALVEGGWTQCVYEVSDAPRYCGTGRWIHADDTSTWTSDAGWRPLPRREYTVREDYNALAAVNRHTIVPGGWTHEQDNRKDIRDASGAVTASLVRETGFNDYVRTDAIDFSPARDYWAATADYWARVRARWSTRLAQPAGLRLKTPIDGMAVIVPLFTQAQTVRDGGEVSDAEIDAVFAEWVVPARD
;
A
#
# COMPACT_ATOMS: atom_id res chain seq x y z
N MET A 1 -47.63 73.16 -5.31
CA MET A 1 -46.46 73.76 -4.65
C MET A 1 -46.20 73.02 -3.34
N THR A 2 -45.34 72.01 -3.46
CA THR A 2 -44.40 71.44 -2.48
C THR A 2 -44.47 71.86 -1.00
N ARG A 3 -44.74 70.88 -0.11
CA ARG A 3 -44.07 70.77 1.19
C ARG A 3 -43.78 69.30 1.52
N SER A 4 -42.48 69.00 1.64
CA SER A 4 -41.91 67.73 2.05
C SER A 4 -42.27 67.37 3.49
N THR A 5 -42.48 66.08 3.76
CA THR A 5 -42.37 65.52 5.11
C THR A 5 -41.46 64.30 5.03
N CYS A 6 -40.35 64.38 5.74
CA CYS A 6 -39.25 63.43 5.74
C CYS A 6 -39.57 62.31 6.75
N LEU A 7 -39.85 61.09 6.29
CA LEU A 7 -39.92 59.92 7.16
C LEU A 7 -38.50 59.40 7.39
N ARG A 8 -38.05 59.44 8.65
CA ARG A 8 -36.84 58.74 9.11
C ARG A 8 -37.20 57.29 9.41
N THR A 9 -36.78 56.37 8.57
CA THR A 9 -36.87 54.93 8.80
C THR A 9 -35.66 54.48 9.64
N CYS A 10 -35.87 54.15 10.91
CA CYS A 10 -34.88 53.45 11.72
C CYS A 10 -34.88 51.96 11.30
N ALA A 11 -33.86 51.54 10.54
CA ALA A 11 -33.62 50.13 10.26
C ALA A 11 -32.89 49.49 11.44
N LEU A 12 -33.56 48.58 12.15
CA LEU A 12 -32.97 47.73 13.17
C LEU A 12 -32.21 46.59 12.45
N ALA A 13 -30.88 46.65 12.42
CA ALA A 13 -30.06 45.59 11.85
C ALA A 13 -29.97 44.42 12.85
N LEU A 14 -30.67 43.33 12.55
CA LEU A 14 -30.58 42.08 13.30
C LEU A 14 -29.37 41.29 12.79
N SER A 15 -28.23 41.42 13.44
CA SER A 15 -27.03 40.63 13.14
C SER A 15 -27.22 39.20 13.63
N ILE A 16 -27.54 38.29 12.71
CA ILE A 16 -27.53 36.85 12.95
C ILE A 16 -26.08 36.39 13.03
N LEU A 17 -25.61 36.11 14.25
CA LEU A 17 -24.34 35.42 14.48
C LEU A 17 -24.53 33.96 14.06
N VAL A 18 -24.11 33.60 12.85
CA VAL A 18 -24.00 32.19 12.45
C VAL A 18 -22.77 31.65 13.16
N ALA A 19 -22.98 30.92 14.25
CA ALA A 19 -21.93 30.14 14.88
C ALA A 19 -21.56 29.00 13.93
N SER A 20 -20.46 29.17 13.20
CA SER A 20 -19.83 28.09 12.44
C SER A 20 -19.34 27.04 13.44
N ALA A 21 -20.14 26.00 13.67
CA ALA A 21 -19.63 24.78 14.27
C ALA A 21 -18.59 24.22 13.29
N GLY A 22 -17.31 24.46 13.58
CA GLY A 22 -16.24 23.76 12.88
C GLY A 22 -16.50 22.27 13.08
N ALA A 23 -16.69 21.54 11.99
CA ALA A 23 -16.64 20.08 12.03
C ALA A 23 -15.25 19.73 12.59
N PHE A 24 -15.19 19.34 13.85
CA PHE A 24 -14.04 18.62 14.36
C PHE A 24 -13.96 17.38 13.50
N ALA A 25 -12.91 17.25 12.67
CA ALA A 25 -12.64 16.02 11.97
C ALA A 25 -12.61 14.92 13.04
N SER A 26 -13.60 14.05 13.05
CA SER A 26 -13.59 12.89 13.94
C SER A 26 -12.43 12.04 13.47
N GLY A 27 -11.43 11.86 14.34
CA GLY A 27 -10.36 10.89 14.10
C GLY A 27 -10.93 9.51 13.79
N PRO A 28 -10.12 8.59 13.26
CA PRO A 28 -10.62 7.28 12.89
C PRO A 28 -11.25 6.57 14.09
N SER A 29 -12.23 5.73 13.77
CA SER A 29 -12.80 4.79 14.73
C SER A 29 -11.70 3.93 15.36
N GLU A 30 -11.77 3.73 16.68
CA GLU A 30 -10.83 2.85 17.38
C GLU A 30 -10.99 1.38 16.94
N ALA A 31 -12.16 0.98 16.43
CA ALA A 31 -12.36 -0.35 15.88
C ALA A 31 -11.56 -0.56 14.59
N ASP A 32 -11.48 0.46 13.71
CA ASP A 32 -10.68 0.41 12.49
C ASP A 32 -9.19 0.28 12.83
N ARG A 33 -8.72 1.11 13.77
CA ARG A 33 -7.33 1.08 14.23
C ARG A 33 -7.00 -0.27 14.88
N ALA A 34 -7.88 -0.78 15.75
CA ALA A 34 -7.71 -2.09 16.37
C ALA A 34 -7.66 -3.21 15.33
N ALA A 35 -8.49 -3.15 14.28
CA ALA A 35 -8.46 -4.13 13.20
C ALA A 35 -7.11 -4.11 12.45
N ILE A 36 -6.60 -2.94 12.07
CA ILE A 36 -5.29 -2.80 11.42
C ILE A 36 -4.18 -3.31 12.35
N LEU A 37 -4.13 -2.82 13.59
CA LEU A 37 -3.08 -3.21 14.55
C LEU A 37 -3.13 -4.70 14.88
N SER A 38 -4.30 -5.34 14.87
CA SER A 38 -4.43 -6.78 15.09
C SER A 38 -3.72 -7.63 14.02
N MET A 39 -3.39 -7.07 12.85
CA MET A 39 -2.56 -7.77 11.85
C MET A 39 -1.13 -8.02 12.34
N GLN A 40 -0.64 -7.31 13.38
CA GLN A 40 0.66 -7.61 13.98
C GLN A 40 0.72 -9.04 14.55
N GLY A 41 1.90 -9.67 14.50
CA GLY A 41 2.11 -10.99 15.08
C GLY A 41 2.94 -11.92 14.21
N GLU A 42 2.91 -13.20 14.54
CA GLU A 42 3.72 -14.26 13.94
C GLU A 42 2.82 -15.25 13.22
N TYR A 43 3.15 -15.59 11.98
CA TYR A 43 2.24 -16.30 11.08
C TYR A 43 2.94 -17.37 10.27
N ALA A 44 2.26 -18.50 10.12
CA ALA A 44 2.45 -19.38 8.98
C ALA A 44 1.53 -18.89 7.86
N VAL A 45 2.13 -18.47 6.74
CA VAL A 45 1.41 -17.82 5.64
C VAL A 45 1.27 -18.76 4.47
N ARG A 46 0.09 -18.81 3.86
CA ARG A 46 -0.16 -19.49 2.59
C ARG A 46 -0.61 -18.50 1.53
N PHE A 47 -0.15 -18.71 0.31
CA PHE A 47 -0.49 -17.92 -0.85
C PHE A 47 -1.12 -18.82 -1.92
N LEU A 48 -2.40 -18.60 -2.22
CA LEU A 48 -3.18 -19.38 -3.16
C LEU A 48 -3.67 -18.47 -4.29
N PHE A 49 -3.26 -18.73 -5.52
CA PHE A 49 -3.72 -17.97 -6.68
C PHE A 49 -4.32 -18.90 -7.74
N ASP A 50 -5.52 -18.57 -8.20
CA ASP A 50 -6.29 -19.37 -9.15
C ASP A 50 -6.87 -18.47 -10.23
N GLU A 51 -6.53 -18.73 -11.49
CA GLU A 51 -7.22 -18.12 -12.61
C GLU A 51 -8.64 -18.72 -12.72
N THR A 52 -9.66 -17.88 -12.79
CA THR A 52 -11.07 -18.28 -12.65
C THR A 52 -11.84 -18.13 -13.95
N VAL A 53 -11.95 -16.90 -14.47
CA VAL A 53 -12.78 -16.56 -15.63
C VAL A 53 -11.89 -16.16 -16.80
N ALA A 54 -11.84 -16.98 -17.85
CA ALA A 54 -11.20 -16.61 -19.11
C ALA A 54 -12.01 -15.52 -19.81
N LEU A 55 -11.37 -14.38 -20.08
CA LEU A 55 -11.99 -13.21 -20.72
C LEU A 55 -11.58 -13.08 -22.18
N ALA A 56 -10.34 -13.46 -22.52
CA ALA A 56 -9.87 -13.45 -23.89
C ALA A 56 -10.30 -14.72 -24.66
N PRO A 57 -10.72 -14.60 -25.93
CA PRO A 57 -11.05 -15.76 -26.76
C PRO A 57 -9.89 -16.75 -26.86
N GLY A 58 -10.18 -18.04 -26.62
CA GLY A 58 -9.17 -19.11 -26.68
C GLY A 58 -8.16 -19.12 -25.53
N TYR A 59 -8.32 -18.26 -24.51
CA TYR A 59 -7.41 -18.25 -23.37
C TYR A 59 -7.54 -19.53 -22.54
N THR A 60 -6.41 -20.21 -22.33
CA THR A 60 -6.32 -21.35 -21.42
C THR A 60 -5.74 -20.88 -20.09
N ARG A 61 -6.50 -21.08 -19.01
CA ARG A 61 -6.09 -20.74 -17.65
C ARG A 61 -4.79 -21.45 -17.30
N ARG A 62 -3.90 -20.75 -16.60
CA ARG A 62 -2.68 -21.32 -16.04
C ARG A 62 -3.00 -22.16 -14.81
N ASP A 63 -2.10 -23.10 -14.53
CA ASP A 63 -2.20 -23.92 -13.33
C ASP A 63 -2.22 -23.07 -12.06
N PRO A 64 -2.98 -23.48 -11.04
CA PRO A 64 -3.01 -22.79 -9.76
C PRO A 64 -1.62 -22.65 -9.15
N LYS A 65 -1.33 -21.48 -8.59
CA LYS A 65 -0.08 -21.25 -7.84
C LYS A 65 -0.33 -21.43 -6.35
N ARG A 66 0.58 -22.16 -5.71
CA ARG A 66 0.58 -22.48 -4.28
C ARG A 66 1.96 -22.22 -3.74
N SER A 67 2.06 -21.38 -2.73
CA SER A 67 3.30 -21.10 -2.00
C SER A 67 2.99 -20.74 -0.55
N GLY A 68 4.01 -20.51 0.26
CA GLY A 68 3.86 -20.06 1.63
C GLY A 68 5.18 -19.52 2.18
N GLY A 69 5.15 -19.11 3.44
CA GLY A 69 6.32 -18.64 4.16
C GLY A 69 5.98 -18.38 5.63
N ASP A 70 7.01 -18.22 6.43
CA ASP A 70 6.88 -17.89 7.84
C ASP A 70 7.15 -16.40 8.00
N GLU A 71 6.17 -15.64 8.49
CA GLU A 71 6.20 -14.18 8.47
C GLU A 71 5.90 -13.59 9.85
N VAL A 72 6.72 -12.63 10.27
CA VAL A 72 6.39 -11.75 11.41
C VAL A 72 5.99 -10.37 10.90
N VAL A 73 4.90 -9.85 11.43
CA VAL A 73 4.35 -8.51 11.16
C VAL A 73 4.58 -7.64 12.40
N ILE A 74 5.30 -6.54 12.19
CA ILE A 74 5.69 -5.61 13.25
C ILE A 74 5.11 -4.23 12.99
N VAL A 75 4.76 -3.52 14.06
CA VAL A 75 4.33 -2.12 14.00
C VAL A 75 5.57 -1.23 13.93
N VAL A 76 5.63 -0.39 12.90
CA VAL A 76 6.73 0.56 12.66
C VAL A 76 6.33 1.99 13.02
N GLU A 77 5.06 2.33 12.82
CA GLU A 77 4.47 3.62 13.18
C GLU A 77 3.05 3.37 13.64
N ASP A 78 2.66 4.01 14.74
CA ASP A 78 1.29 4.01 15.24
C ASP A 78 0.95 5.41 15.75
N THR A 79 0.19 6.14 14.94
CA THR A 79 -0.36 7.45 15.27
C THR A 79 -1.89 7.42 15.15
N SER A 80 -2.56 8.51 15.53
CA SER A 80 -4.01 8.58 15.44
C SER A 80 -4.53 8.38 14.01
N SER A 81 -3.85 8.88 12.98
CA SER A 81 -4.31 8.84 11.59
C SER A 81 -3.45 7.99 10.66
N ARG A 82 -2.38 7.36 11.18
CA ARG A 82 -1.45 6.56 10.37
C ARG A 82 -0.89 5.38 11.13
N ILE A 83 -0.91 4.21 10.49
CA ILE A 83 -0.33 2.96 11.00
C ILE A 83 0.57 2.37 9.91
N VAL A 84 1.80 1.99 10.25
CA VAL A 84 2.71 1.33 9.31
C VAL A 84 3.09 -0.04 9.85
N LEU A 85 2.85 -1.08 9.05
CA LEU A 85 3.18 -2.45 9.38
C LEU A 85 4.25 -2.97 8.41
N GLN A 86 5.34 -3.51 8.97
CA GLN A 86 6.41 -4.14 8.21
C GLN A 86 6.32 -5.65 8.38
N HIS A 87 6.44 -6.36 7.25
CA HIS A 87 6.42 -7.81 7.19
C HIS A 87 7.83 -8.34 6.95
N LEU A 88 8.26 -9.33 7.72
CA LEU A 88 9.58 -9.96 7.60
C LEU A 88 9.38 -11.46 7.40
N LEU A 89 9.87 -11.97 6.28
CA LEU A 89 9.90 -13.41 6.02
C LEU A 89 11.12 -14.04 6.66
N LEU A 90 10.92 -15.18 7.31
CA LEU A 90 11.95 -16.04 7.87
C LEU A 90 11.98 -17.36 7.07
N ASP A 91 13.14 -17.69 6.51
CA ASP A 91 13.41 -19.07 6.13
C ASP A 91 13.98 -19.82 7.34
N VAL A 92 13.13 -20.58 8.03
CA VAL A 92 13.49 -21.30 9.26
C VAL A 92 14.69 -22.25 9.07
N LYS A 93 14.87 -22.80 7.86
CA LYS A 93 15.97 -23.75 7.60
C LYS A 93 17.33 -23.09 7.55
N SER A 94 17.42 -21.91 6.96
CA SER A 94 18.69 -21.18 6.81
C SER A 94 18.89 -20.08 7.86
N GLY A 95 17.82 -19.68 8.57
CA GLY A 95 17.78 -18.49 9.42
C GLY A 95 17.83 -17.19 8.62
N HIS A 96 17.71 -17.24 7.28
CA HIS A 96 17.72 -16.06 6.44
C HIS A 96 16.44 -15.24 6.63
N VAL A 97 16.59 -13.94 6.81
CA VAL A 97 15.48 -13.00 6.96
C VAL A 97 15.41 -12.11 5.73
N THR A 98 14.23 -12.00 5.14
CA THR A 98 13.93 -11.03 4.07
C THR A 98 12.95 -9.99 4.60
N LYS A 99 13.32 -8.71 4.56
CA LYS A 99 12.35 -7.62 4.67
C LYS A 99 11.37 -7.73 3.48
N HIS A 100 10.16 -8.22 3.71
CA HIS A 100 9.31 -8.74 2.64
C HIS A 100 8.46 -7.65 1.98
N TRP A 101 7.47 -7.12 2.68
CA TRP A 101 6.64 -6.03 2.17
C TRP A 101 6.19 -5.15 3.32
N ARG A 102 5.70 -3.96 2.99
CA ARG A 102 5.22 -2.99 3.97
C ARG A 102 3.84 -2.51 3.55
N GLN A 103 2.99 -2.28 4.53
CA GLN A 103 1.70 -1.62 4.35
C GLN A 103 1.63 -0.38 5.22
N ASP A 104 1.41 0.76 4.57
CA ASP A 104 1.12 2.03 5.21
C ASP A 104 -0.40 2.24 5.13
N TRP A 105 -1.03 2.54 6.26
CA TRP A 105 -2.45 2.84 6.38
C TRP A 105 -2.61 4.30 6.77
N GLU A 106 -3.35 5.06 5.98
CA GLU A 106 -3.59 6.49 6.20
C GLU A 106 -5.10 6.79 6.19
N TYR A 107 -5.58 7.38 7.28
CA TYR A 107 -6.98 7.76 7.44
C TYR A 107 -7.29 9.05 6.67
N GLU A 108 -8.39 9.05 5.92
CA GLU A 108 -8.86 10.16 5.09
C GLU A 108 -7.79 10.77 4.17
N ALA A 109 -6.90 9.94 3.63
CA ALA A 109 -5.88 10.41 2.68
C ALA A 109 -6.55 11.08 1.46
N ALA A 110 -6.32 12.39 1.30
CA ALA A 110 -6.89 13.18 0.21
C ALA A 110 -6.28 12.84 -1.17
N GLN A 111 -5.07 12.28 -1.16
CA GLN A 111 -4.33 11.89 -2.34
C GLN A 111 -3.61 10.56 -2.08
N ARG A 112 -3.36 9.80 -3.14
CA ARG A 112 -2.52 8.60 -3.10
C ARG A 112 -1.80 8.44 -4.43
N TRP A 113 -0.69 7.72 -4.42
CA TRP A 113 -0.01 7.36 -5.66
C TRP A 113 -0.69 6.14 -6.29
N GLU A 114 -0.72 6.09 -7.62
CA GLU A 114 -1.35 5.01 -8.39
C GLU A 114 -0.44 4.55 -9.52
N PHE A 115 -0.37 3.23 -9.74
CA PHE A 115 0.37 2.65 -10.86
C PHE A 115 -0.33 2.95 -12.19
N VAL A 116 0.40 3.56 -13.13
CA VAL A 116 -0.16 3.94 -14.43
C VAL A 116 0.24 2.95 -15.52
N ALA A 117 1.54 2.81 -15.79
CA ALA A 117 2.12 1.88 -16.76
C ALA A 117 3.66 1.90 -16.59
N ASP A 118 4.38 0.95 -17.19
CA ASP A 118 5.84 1.02 -17.39
C ASP A 118 6.63 1.51 -16.16
N GLN A 119 6.41 0.84 -15.02
CA GLN A 119 7.01 1.18 -13.72
C GLN A 119 6.85 2.65 -13.32
N THR A 120 5.69 3.24 -13.61
CA THR A 120 5.38 4.63 -13.31
C THR A 120 4.20 4.72 -12.35
N TRP A 121 4.38 5.54 -11.31
CA TRP A 121 3.37 5.87 -10.32
C TRP A 121 3.14 7.38 -10.30
N ARG A 122 1.88 7.80 -10.29
CA ARG A 122 1.49 9.23 -10.25
C ARG A 122 0.64 9.52 -9.02
N LEU A 123 0.82 10.69 -8.43
CA LEU A 123 -0.04 11.17 -7.35
C LEU A 123 -1.41 11.55 -7.93
N ARG A 124 -2.49 11.05 -7.34
CA ARG A 124 -3.86 11.28 -7.77
C ARG A 124 -4.73 11.68 -6.57
N PRO A 125 -5.73 12.57 -6.77
CA PRO A 125 -6.72 12.82 -5.75
C PRO A 125 -7.58 11.58 -5.52
N VAL A 126 -7.91 11.30 -4.26
CA VAL A 126 -8.89 10.28 -3.90
C VAL A 126 -10.29 10.91 -4.00
N PRO A 127 -11.29 10.24 -4.59
CA PRO A 127 -12.66 10.75 -4.62
C PRO A 127 -13.16 11.10 -3.23
N ALA A 128 -13.77 12.28 -3.04
CA ALA A 128 -14.22 12.75 -1.73
C ALA A 128 -15.12 11.74 -0.98
N ALA A 129 -15.97 11.02 -1.72
CA ALA A 129 -16.83 9.97 -1.18
C ALA A 129 -16.09 8.71 -0.69
N LEU A 130 -14.80 8.55 -1.00
CA LEU A 130 -13.92 7.52 -0.43
C LEU A 130 -13.03 8.07 0.70
N VAL A 131 -12.77 9.38 0.70
CA VAL A 131 -11.95 10.04 1.72
C VAL A 131 -12.65 9.99 3.08
N GLU A 132 -13.90 10.46 3.18
CA GLU A 132 -14.61 10.59 4.47
C GLU A 132 -14.76 9.24 5.19
N GLY A 133 -14.15 9.09 6.37
CA GLY A 133 -14.12 7.85 7.14
C GLY A 133 -13.37 6.70 6.46
N GLY A 134 -12.60 6.98 5.40
CA GLY A 134 -11.88 5.98 4.62
C GLY A 134 -10.46 5.75 5.11
N TRP A 135 -9.96 4.53 4.93
CA TRP A 135 -8.56 4.18 5.10
C TRP A 135 -7.94 3.85 3.75
N THR A 136 -6.82 4.51 3.44
CA THR A 136 -5.98 4.19 2.29
C THR A 136 -4.85 3.28 2.73
N GLN A 137 -4.79 2.07 2.16
CA GLN A 137 -3.66 1.18 2.27
C GLN A 137 -2.72 1.40 1.07
N CYS A 138 -1.44 1.65 1.34
CA CYS A 138 -0.38 1.71 0.35
C CYS A 138 0.66 0.61 0.63
N VAL A 139 0.90 -0.23 -0.37
CA VAL A 139 1.76 -1.40 -0.29
C VAL A 139 3.08 -1.16 -1.00
N TYR A 140 4.18 -1.53 -0.34
CA TYR A 140 5.53 -1.39 -0.83
C TYR A 140 6.25 -2.74 -0.89
N GLU A 141 7.12 -2.91 -1.87
CA GLU A 141 7.89 -4.15 -2.06
C GLU A 141 9.09 -4.25 -1.10
N VAL A 142 9.91 -5.30 -1.26
CA VAL A 142 11.07 -5.61 -0.38
C VAL A 142 12.00 -4.41 -0.18
N SER A 143 12.23 -3.62 -1.24
CA SER A 143 13.08 -2.43 -1.28
C SER A 143 12.37 -1.13 -0.89
N ASP A 144 11.13 -1.20 -0.40
CA ASP A 144 10.21 -0.07 -0.22
C ASP A 144 9.80 0.66 -1.51
N ALA A 145 10.07 0.09 -2.69
CA ALA A 145 9.50 0.59 -3.94
C ALA A 145 7.97 0.50 -3.92
N PRO A 146 7.24 1.51 -4.45
CA PRO A 146 5.77 1.51 -4.46
C PRO A 146 5.24 0.33 -5.27
N ARG A 147 4.19 -0.33 -4.78
CA ARG A 147 3.50 -1.40 -5.50
C ARG A 147 2.11 -0.94 -5.93
N TYR A 148 1.21 -0.73 -4.98
CA TYR A 148 -0.15 -0.22 -5.20
C TYR A 148 -0.71 0.49 -3.96
N CYS A 149 -1.71 1.33 -4.16
CA CYS A 149 -2.59 1.81 -3.08
C CYS A 149 -4.05 1.47 -3.39
N GLY A 150 -4.87 1.39 -2.34
CA GLY A 150 -6.32 1.28 -2.43
C GLY A 150 -6.97 1.95 -1.21
N THR A 151 -8.16 2.49 -1.37
CA THR A 151 -8.92 3.22 -0.35
C THR A 151 -10.23 2.51 -0.13
N GLY A 152 -10.53 2.23 1.12
CA GLY A 152 -11.69 1.45 1.51
C GLY A 152 -12.17 1.82 2.90
N ARG A 153 -13.14 1.08 3.40
CA ARG A 153 -13.66 1.24 4.76
C ARG A 153 -13.66 -0.10 5.48
N TRP A 154 -13.42 -0.04 6.78
CA TRP A 154 -13.67 -1.16 7.66
C TRP A 154 -15.18 -1.30 7.88
N ILE A 155 -15.65 -2.55 7.81
CA ILE A 155 -16.99 -2.95 8.21
C ILE A 155 -16.79 -3.93 9.35
N HIS A 156 -17.32 -3.58 10.52
CA HIS A 156 -17.30 -4.41 11.71
C HIS A 156 -18.68 -5.07 11.85
N ALA A 157 -18.72 -6.38 11.69
CA ALA A 157 -19.96 -7.16 11.81
C ALA A 157 -19.66 -8.47 12.55
N ASP A 158 -20.46 -8.75 13.57
CA ASP A 158 -20.29 -9.90 14.46
C ASP A 158 -18.86 -9.96 15.02
N ASP A 159 -18.18 -11.09 14.88
CA ASP A 159 -16.80 -11.32 15.33
C ASP A 159 -15.75 -11.05 14.23
N THR A 160 -16.12 -10.34 13.15
CA THR A 160 -15.25 -10.08 12.01
C THR A 160 -15.12 -8.60 11.70
N SER A 161 -13.93 -8.21 11.26
CA SER A 161 -13.65 -6.86 10.75
C SER A 161 -13.09 -7.00 9.36
N THR A 162 -13.74 -6.39 8.38
CA THR A 162 -13.36 -6.51 6.97
C THR A 162 -13.18 -5.14 6.34
N TRP A 163 -12.01 -4.91 5.74
CA TRP A 163 -11.76 -3.76 4.88
C TRP A 163 -11.75 -4.20 3.42
N THR A 164 -12.41 -3.47 2.54
CA THR A 164 -12.36 -3.71 1.08
C THR A 164 -11.98 -2.43 0.37
N SER A 165 -10.94 -2.48 -0.46
CA SER A 165 -10.48 -1.35 -1.28
C SER A 165 -11.43 -1.08 -2.45
N ASP A 166 -11.35 0.13 -2.99
CA ASP A 166 -11.73 0.39 -4.38
C ASP A 166 -10.81 -0.38 -5.35
N ALA A 167 -11.20 -0.38 -6.63
CA ALA A 167 -10.40 -1.02 -7.68
C ALA A 167 -9.16 -0.16 -7.98
N GLY A 168 -7.98 -0.79 -7.95
CA GLY A 168 -6.71 -0.14 -8.22
C GLY A 168 -5.88 -0.90 -9.24
N TRP A 169 -4.79 -0.26 -9.67
CA TRP A 169 -3.81 -0.84 -10.58
C TRP A 169 -2.53 -1.19 -9.85
N ARG A 170 -1.90 -2.29 -10.26
CA ARG A 170 -0.59 -2.68 -9.77
C ARG A 170 0.24 -3.33 -10.88
N PRO A 171 1.58 -3.24 -10.79
CA PRO A 171 2.44 -3.93 -11.74
C PRO A 171 2.28 -5.46 -11.56
N LEU A 172 2.85 -6.21 -12.50
CA LEU A 172 2.85 -7.67 -12.41
C LEU A 172 3.52 -8.13 -11.09
N PRO A 173 3.20 -9.32 -10.58
CA PRO A 173 3.89 -9.85 -9.43
C PRO A 173 5.27 -10.39 -9.85
N ARG A 174 6.27 -10.29 -8.96
CA ARG A 174 7.64 -10.77 -9.21
C ARG A 174 7.71 -12.21 -9.75
N ARG A 175 6.81 -13.07 -9.27
CA ARG A 175 6.66 -14.48 -9.68
C ARG A 175 6.21 -14.68 -11.14
N GLU A 176 5.82 -13.62 -11.84
CA GLU A 176 5.28 -13.69 -13.21
C GLU A 176 6.15 -12.98 -14.24
N TYR A 177 6.94 -11.97 -13.89
CA TYR A 177 7.73 -11.21 -14.88
C TYR A 177 8.74 -12.03 -15.69
N THR A 178 9.19 -13.19 -15.19
CA THR A 178 10.12 -14.09 -15.89
C THR A 178 9.44 -15.21 -16.67
N VAL A 179 8.13 -15.38 -16.50
CA VAL A 179 7.37 -16.54 -17.04
C VAL A 179 6.08 -16.12 -17.76
N ARG A 180 5.76 -14.82 -17.76
CA ARG A 180 4.58 -14.24 -18.39
C ARG A 180 4.97 -12.94 -19.08
N GLU A 181 4.53 -12.82 -20.33
CA GLU A 181 4.66 -11.63 -21.16
C GLU A 181 3.32 -11.23 -21.80
N ASP A 182 2.25 -11.95 -21.48
CA ASP A 182 0.92 -11.82 -22.11
C ASP A 182 0.08 -10.67 -21.55
N TYR A 183 0.49 -10.05 -20.44
CA TYR A 183 -0.18 -8.90 -19.83
C TYR A 183 0.82 -7.99 -19.11
N ASN A 184 0.44 -6.74 -18.81
CA ASN A 184 1.35 -5.76 -18.22
C ASN A 184 0.80 -5.01 -17.00
N ALA A 185 -0.45 -5.28 -16.58
CA ALA A 185 -1.01 -4.75 -15.36
C ALA A 185 -2.06 -5.68 -14.74
N LEU A 186 -2.20 -5.58 -13.41
CA LEU A 186 -3.31 -6.16 -12.68
C LEU A 186 -4.26 -5.04 -12.24
N ALA A 187 -5.53 -5.14 -12.62
CA ALA A 187 -6.60 -4.49 -11.86
C ALA A 187 -6.90 -5.34 -10.63
N ALA A 188 -7.02 -4.74 -9.45
CA ALA A 188 -7.22 -5.48 -8.21
C ALA A 188 -8.18 -4.75 -7.26
N VAL A 189 -9.06 -5.52 -6.63
CA VAL A 189 -9.74 -5.16 -5.38
C VAL A 189 -9.15 -6.01 -4.26
N ASN A 190 -8.71 -5.37 -3.18
CA ASN A 190 -8.12 -6.05 -2.03
C ASN A 190 -9.13 -6.07 -0.89
N ARG A 191 -9.18 -7.19 -0.17
CA ARG A 191 -9.98 -7.31 1.05
C ARG A 191 -9.14 -7.92 2.15
N HIS A 192 -9.11 -7.25 3.30
CA HIS A 192 -8.50 -7.76 4.52
C HIS A 192 -9.58 -8.13 5.50
N THR A 193 -9.54 -9.34 6.05
CA THR A 193 -10.51 -9.78 7.06
C THR A 193 -9.76 -10.27 8.29
N ILE A 194 -10.05 -9.66 9.45
CA ILE A 194 -9.56 -10.11 10.74
C ILE A 194 -10.42 -11.27 11.22
N VAL A 195 -9.77 -12.36 11.64
CA VAL A 195 -10.41 -13.57 12.15
C VAL A 195 -9.76 -14.00 13.48
N PRO A 196 -10.41 -14.83 14.32
CA PRO A 196 -9.85 -15.20 15.62
C PRO A 196 -8.43 -15.79 15.58
N GLY A 197 -8.09 -16.53 14.52
CA GLY A 197 -6.79 -17.18 14.34
C GLY A 197 -5.75 -16.36 13.56
N GLY A 198 -6.03 -15.11 13.20
CA GLY A 198 -5.13 -14.30 12.35
C GLY A 198 -5.90 -13.39 11.40
N TRP A 199 -5.54 -13.37 10.12
CA TRP A 199 -6.22 -12.54 9.14
C TRP A 199 -6.02 -13.07 7.71
N THR A 200 -6.87 -12.64 6.78
CA THR A 200 -6.77 -13.00 5.38
C THR A 200 -6.57 -11.77 4.51
N HIS A 201 -5.90 -11.95 3.38
CA HIS A 201 -5.85 -10.98 2.28
C HIS A 201 -6.39 -11.63 1.01
N GLU A 202 -7.61 -11.28 0.67
CA GLU A 202 -8.31 -11.68 -0.54
C GLU A 202 -8.08 -10.66 -1.66
N GLN A 203 -7.92 -11.14 -2.88
CA GLN A 203 -7.61 -10.34 -4.05
C GLN A 203 -8.51 -10.79 -5.21
N ASP A 204 -9.36 -9.89 -5.71
CA ASP A 204 -10.08 -10.08 -6.97
C ASP A 204 -9.30 -9.37 -8.07
N ASN A 205 -8.56 -10.15 -8.86
CA ASN A 205 -7.64 -9.65 -9.86
C ASN A 205 -8.21 -9.81 -11.27
N ARG A 206 -7.84 -8.89 -12.16
CA ARG A 206 -7.95 -9.06 -13.61
C ARG A 206 -6.62 -8.77 -14.28
N LYS A 207 -6.14 -9.69 -15.12
CA LYS A 207 -4.90 -9.57 -15.89
C LYS A 207 -5.19 -8.82 -17.18
N ASP A 208 -4.68 -7.61 -17.30
CA ASP A 208 -4.99 -6.70 -18.40
C ASP A 208 -3.73 -6.32 -19.19
N ILE A 209 -3.93 -6.08 -20.49
CA ILE A 209 -2.99 -5.40 -21.37
C ILE A 209 -3.41 -3.93 -21.42
N ARG A 210 -2.47 -3.04 -21.09
CA ARG A 210 -2.64 -1.59 -21.13
C ARG A 210 -1.68 -0.96 -22.14
N ASP A 211 -2.13 0.07 -22.83
CA ASP A 211 -1.25 0.88 -23.68
C ASP A 211 -0.38 1.85 -22.86
N ALA A 212 0.46 2.64 -23.54
CA ALA A 212 1.34 3.62 -22.90
C ALA A 212 0.58 4.74 -22.16
N SER A 213 -0.68 5.01 -22.51
CA SER A 213 -1.54 5.96 -21.80
C SER A 213 -2.15 5.35 -20.53
N GLY A 214 -2.05 4.02 -20.37
CA GLY A 214 -2.67 3.26 -19.31
C GLY A 214 -4.12 2.84 -19.62
N ALA A 215 -4.59 2.97 -20.86
CA ALA A 215 -5.91 2.47 -21.26
C ALA A 215 -5.88 0.96 -21.46
N VAL A 216 -6.92 0.26 -21.00
CA VAL A 216 -7.05 -1.20 -21.18
C VAL A 216 -7.39 -1.50 -22.63
N THR A 217 -6.54 -2.26 -23.31
CA THR A 217 -6.75 -2.69 -24.70
C THR A 217 -7.26 -4.14 -24.78
N ALA A 218 -6.99 -4.95 -23.77
CA ALA A 218 -7.53 -6.29 -23.63
C ALA A 218 -7.48 -6.79 -22.18
N SER A 219 -8.37 -7.73 -21.86
CA SER A 219 -8.39 -8.46 -20.58
C SER A 219 -8.25 -9.94 -20.85
N LEU A 220 -7.30 -10.60 -20.19
CA LEU A 220 -7.03 -12.02 -20.40
C LEU A 220 -7.92 -12.91 -19.55
N VAL A 221 -7.92 -12.67 -18.24
CA VAL A 221 -8.46 -13.60 -17.26
C VAL A 221 -8.67 -12.89 -15.91
N ARG A 222 -9.65 -13.36 -15.13
CA ARG A 222 -9.75 -13.04 -13.70
C ARG A 222 -8.97 -14.04 -12.86
N GLU A 223 -8.39 -13.61 -11.75
CA GLU A 223 -7.67 -14.46 -10.81
C GLU A 223 -8.13 -14.13 -9.39
N THR A 224 -8.43 -15.15 -8.60
CA THR A 224 -8.60 -15.00 -7.15
C THR A 224 -7.25 -15.24 -6.48
N GLY A 225 -6.78 -14.27 -5.68
CA GLY A 225 -5.67 -14.46 -4.76
C GLY A 225 -6.20 -14.56 -3.33
N PHE A 226 -5.69 -15.52 -2.57
CA PHE A 226 -6.02 -15.71 -1.17
C PHE A 226 -4.73 -15.93 -0.39
N ASN A 227 -4.39 -14.94 0.44
CA ASN A 227 -3.30 -15.07 1.40
C ASN A 227 -3.91 -15.33 2.77
N ASP A 228 -3.46 -16.40 3.42
CA ASP A 228 -3.98 -16.86 4.71
C ASP A 228 -2.88 -16.70 5.76
N TYR A 229 -3.04 -15.76 6.69
CA TYR A 229 -2.10 -15.51 7.79
C TYR A 229 -2.63 -16.17 9.05
N VAL A 230 -2.16 -17.39 9.33
CA VAL A 230 -2.56 -18.15 10.51
C VAL A 230 -1.54 -17.97 11.61
N ARG A 231 -1.97 -17.48 12.78
CA ARG A 231 -1.09 -17.28 13.94
C ARG A 231 -0.43 -18.59 14.34
N THR A 232 0.82 -18.50 14.76
CA THR A 232 1.61 -19.66 15.17
C THR A 232 2.55 -19.28 16.32
N ASP A 233 2.72 -20.22 17.25
CA ASP A 233 3.73 -20.20 18.31
C ASP A 233 4.80 -21.29 18.09
N ALA A 234 4.70 -22.04 16.98
CA ALA A 234 5.56 -23.16 16.67
C ALA A 234 6.90 -22.77 16.01
N ILE A 235 7.07 -21.50 15.65
CA ILE A 235 8.23 -20.97 14.91
C ILE A 235 8.91 -19.90 15.77
N ASP A 236 10.23 -20.00 15.91
CA ASP A 236 11.02 -18.96 16.56
C ASP A 236 11.35 -17.83 15.59
N PHE A 237 10.66 -16.69 15.75
CA PHE A 237 10.89 -15.48 14.96
C PHE A 237 11.97 -14.54 15.53
N SER A 238 12.75 -14.97 16.53
CA SER A 238 13.86 -14.18 17.07
C SER A 238 14.85 -13.70 15.99
N PRO A 239 15.26 -14.49 14.98
CA PRO A 239 16.14 -14.01 13.91
C PRO A 239 15.55 -12.82 13.13
N ALA A 240 14.23 -12.82 12.89
CA ALA A 240 13.56 -11.73 12.19
C ALA A 240 13.49 -10.46 13.04
N ARG A 241 13.24 -10.60 14.35
CA ARG A 241 13.28 -9.48 15.31
C ARG A 241 14.68 -8.90 15.43
N ASP A 242 15.70 -9.73 15.52
CA ASP A 242 17.10 -9.30 15.60
C ASP A 242 17.54 -8.56 14.33
N TYR A 243 17.17 -9.09 13.16
CA TYR A 243 17.40 -8.42 11.88
C TYR A 243 16.75 -7.04 11.85
N TRP A 244 15.49 -6.93 12.29
CA TRP A 244 14.80 -5.66 12.30
C TRP A 244 15.43 -4.67 13.28
N ALA A 245 15.72 -5.09 14.50
CA ALA A 245 16.37 -4.26 15.51
C ALA A 245 17.71 -3.69 14.99
N ALA A 246 18.47 -4.49 14.26
CA ALA A 246 19.75 -4.07 13.68
C ALA A 246 19.62 -3.14 12.46
N THR A 247 18.48 -3.15 11.74
CA THR A 247 18.36 -2.48 10.42
C THR A 247 17.22 -1.46 10.32
N ALA A 248 16.38 -1.32 11.35
CA ALA A 248 15.19 -0.46 11.34
C ALA A 248 15.51 1.00 10.97
N ASP A 249 16.58 1.56 11.54
CA ASP A 249 17.02 2.94 11.28
C ASP A 249 17.55 3.12 9.86
N TYR A 250 18.26 2.13 9.32
CA TYR A 250 18.65 2.13 7.92
C TYR A 250 17.42 2.15 7.00
N TRP A 251 16.45 1.26 7.25
CA TRP A 251 15.22 1.23 6.46
C TRP A 251 14.37 2.48 6.65
N ALA A 252 14.40 3.14 7.80
CA ALA A 252 13.74 4.44 7.98
C ALA A 252 14.31 5.51 7.04
N ARG A 253 15.64 5.54 6.88
CA ARG A 253 16.32 6.43 5.92
C ARG A 253 15.94 6.12 4.47
N VAL A 254 15.80 4.83 4.11
CA VAL A 254 15.31 4.42 2.78
C VAL A 254 13.86 4.86 2.56
N ARG A 255 12.96 4.61 3.54
CA ARG A 255 11.55 5.02 3.48
C ARG A 255 11.39 6.52 3.29
N ALA A 256 12.20 7.34 3.97
CA ALA A 256 12.15 8.80 3.83
C ALA A 256 12.39 9.24 2.37
N ARG A 257 13.34 8.60 1.67
CA ARG A 257 13.67 8.91 0.27
C ARG A 257 12.58 8.50 -0.71
N TRP A 258 11.91 7.38 -0.45
CA TRP A 258 10.69 6.99 -1.19
C TRP A 258 9.56 8.00 -0.94
N SER A 259 9.30 8.35 0.31
CA SER A 259 8.25 9.29 0.71
C SER A 259 8.42 10.64 0.00
N THR A 260 9.63 11.21 0.01
CA THR A 260 9.92 12.49 -0.66
C THR A 260 9.64 12.45 -2.16
N ARG A 261 9.91 11.31 -2.83
CA ARG A 261 9.71 11.16 -4.28
C ARG A 261 8.25 10.90 -4.64
N LEU A 262 7.54 10.12 -3.83
CA LEU A 262 6.11 9.83 -4.02
C LEU A 262 5.22 11.03 -3.71
N ALA A 263 5.65 11.94 -2.84
CA ALA A 263 4.97 13.19 -2.56
C ALA A 263 5.09 14.23 -3.69
N GLN A 264 5.95 14.01 -4.69
CA GLN A 264 6.06 14.93 -5.83
C GLN A 264 4.80 14.85 -6.71
N PRO A 265 4.22 15.98 -7.16
CA PRO A 265 3.01 15.98 -7.99
C PRO A 265 3.13 15.16 -9.28
N ALA A 266 4.32 15.17 -9.90
CA ALA A 266 4.59 14.36 -11.08
C ALA A 266 4.52 12.85 -10.78
N GLY A 267 4.82 12.45 -9.54
CA GLY A 267 5.10 11.06 -9.18
C GLY A 267 6.50 10.61 -9.62
N LEU A 268 6.69 9.29 -9.71
CA LEU A 268 7.99 8.70 -10.04
C LEU A 268 7.88 7.61 -11.10
N ARG A 269 9.00 7.36 -11.76
CA ARG A 269 9.22 6.21 -12.63
C ARG A 269 10.51 5.50 -12.22
N LEU A 270 10.46 4.18 -12.15
CA LEU A 270 11.65 3.35 -12.00
C LEU A 270 12.23 3.03 -13.37
N LYS A 271 13.54 3.21 -13.53
CA LYS A 271 14.29 2.87 -14.76
C LYS A 271 14.88 1.46 -14.72
N THR A 272 14.59 0.70 -13.68
CA THR A 272 15.10 -0.66 -13.52
C THR A 272 14.49 -1.58 -14.58
N PRO A 273 15.10 -2.76 -14.83
CA PRO A 273 14.34 -3.91 -15.28
C PRO A 273 13.17 -4.21 -14.33
N ILE A 274 12.19 -4.94 -14.84
CA ILE A 274 10.92 -5.24 -14.16
C ILE A 274 11.10 -6.07 -12.88
N ASP A 275 12.21 -6.79 -12.74
CA ASP A 275 12.54 -7.50 -11.51
C ASP A 275 12.90 -6.58 -10.32
N GLY A 276 13.19 -5.30 -10.56
CA GLY A 276 13.58 -4.32 -9.54
C GLY A 276 14.95 -4.57 -8.89
N MET A 277 15.72 -5.57 -9.34
CA MET A 277 16.92 -6.04 -8.64
C MET A 277 18.00 -4.96 -8.53
N ALA A 278 18.02 -4.02 -9.47
CA ALA A 278 18.93 -2.89 -9.48
C ALA A 278 18.75 -1.92 -8.27
N VAL A 279 17.56 -1.89 -7.66
CA VAL A 279 17.35 -1.21 -6.36
C VAL A 279 17.42 -2.19 -5.19
N ILE A 280 16.92 -3.42 -5.36
CA ILE A 280 16.87 -4.40 -4.28
C ILE A 280 18.29 -4.77 -3.81
N VAL A 281 19.18 -5.18 -4.71
CA VAL A 281 20.51 -5.67 -4.33
C VAL A 281 21.31 -4.61 -3.56
N PRO A 282 21.45 -3.36 -4.04
CA PRO A 282 22.24 -2.37 -3.31
C PRO A 282 21.67 -2.05 -1.93
N LEU A 283 20.35 -1.91 -1.80
CA LEU A 283 19.74 -1.57 -0.51
C LEU A 283 19.84 -2.72 0.50
N PHE A 284 19.70 -3.97 0.07
CA PHE A 284 19.89 -5.13 0.95
C PHE A 284 21.36 -5.33 1.32
N THR A 285 22.31 -5.08 0.40
CA THR A 285 23.75 -5.08 0.71
C THR A 285 24.07 -4.02 1.76
N GLN A 286 23.55 -2.80 1.61
CA GLN A 286 23.71 -1.73 2.59
C GLN A 286 23.08 -2.07 3.95
N ALA A 287 21.86 -2.65 3.96
CA ALA A 287 21.23 -3.12 5.19
C ALA A 287 22.08 -4.20 5.90
N GLN A 288 22.69 -5.10 5.12
CA GLN A 288 23.59 -6.12 5.65
C GLN A 288 24.87 -5.49 6.22
N THR A 289 25.46 -4.49 5.55
CA THR A 289 26.60 -3.72 6.09
C THR A 289 26.28 -3.13 7.47
N VAL A 290 25.11 -2.50 7.61
CA VAL A 290 24.67 -1.93 8.90
C VAL A 290 24.50 -3.02 9.97
N ARG A 291 23.88 -4.14 9.60
CA ARG A 291 23.72 -5.29 10.49
C ARG A 291 25.06 -5.86 10.97
N ASP A 292 26.08 -5.85 10.12
CA ASP A 292 27.43 -6.34 10.44
C ASP A 292 28.27 -5.31 11.22
N GLY A 293 27.67 -4.19 11.66
CA GLY A 293 28.31 -3.14 12.45
C GLY A 293 29.06 -2.11 11.61
N GLY A 294 28.90 -2.13 10.28
CA GLY A 294 29.41 -1.11 9.38
C GLY A 294 28.51 0.13 9.32
N GLU A 295 29.01 1.19 8.70
CA GLU A 295 28.25 2.41 8.45
C GLU A 295 27.87 2.52 6.98
N VAL A 296 26.68 3.07 6.72
CA VAL A 296 26.23 3.46 5.37
C VAL A 296 25.80 4.91 5.42
N SER A 297 26.49 5.75 4.66
CA SER A 297 26.22 7.18 4.56
C SER A 297 24.94 7.47 3.78
N ASP A 298 24.37 8.66 4.00
CA ASP A 298 23.20 9.10 3.24
C ASP A 298 23.47 9.22 1.73
N ALA A 299 24.71 9.57 1.36
CA ALA A 299 25.14 9.68 -0.03
C ALA A 299 25.13 8.33 -0.76
N GLU A 300 25.49 7.24 -0.08
CA GLU A 300 25.44 5.89 -0.65
C GLU A 300 24.00 5.42 -0.90
N ILE A 301 23.08 5.77 -0.01
CA ILE A 301 21.66 5.50 -0.23
C ILE A 301 21.16 6.36 -1.41
N ASP A 302 21.49 7.65 -1.41
CA ASP A 302 21.06 8.59 -2.45
C ASP A 302 21.55 8.21 -3.84
N ALA A 303 22.75 7.62 -3.96
CA ALA A 303 23.29 7.13 -5.22
C ALA A 303 22.37 6.09 -5.88
N VAL A 304 21.82 5.15 -5.11
CA VAL A 304 20.88 4.14 -5.62
C VAL A 304 19.64 4.81 -6.20
N PHE A 305 19.07 5.77 -5.47
CA PHE A 305 17.86 6.46 -5.91
C PHE A 305 18.12 7.38 -7.10
N ALA A 306 19.26 8.09 -7.14
CA ALA A 306 19.63 8.95 -8.26
C ALA A 306 19.84 8.16 -9.55
N GLU A 307 20.37 6.94 -9.44
CA GLU A 307 20.58 6.05 -10.57
C GLU A 307 19.25 5.49 -11.10
N TRP A 308 18.35 5.03 -10.23
CA TRP A 308 17.22 4.19 -10.65
C TRP A 308 15.84 4.85 -10.59
N VAL A 309 15.69 5.97 -9.89
CA VAL A 309 14.40 6.62 -9.67
C VAL A 309 14.41 8.01 -10.28
N VAL A 310 13.50 8.26 -11.22
CA VAL A 310 13.34 9.56 -11.87
C VAL A 310 11.91 10.07 -11.67
N PRO A 311 11.67 11.40 -11.79
CA PRO A 311 10.31 11.91 -11.87
C PRO A 311 9.56 11.25 -13.02
N ALA A 312 8.28 10.94 -12.83
CA ALA A 312 7.45 10.51 -13.95
C ALA A 312 7.34 11.68 -14.94
N ARG A 313 7.83 11.48 -16.16
CA ARG A 313 7.64 12.43 -17.26
C ARG A 313 6.42 12.00 -18.06
N ASP A 314 5.74 12.98 -18.65
CA ASP A 314 4.64 12.76 -19.57
C ASP A 314 5.12 12.26 -20.94
#